data_AF-A0A372DHZ5-F1
#
_entry.id   AF-A0A372DHZ5-F1
#
_cell.length_a   1.000
_cell.length_b   1.000
_cell.length_c   1.000
_cell.angle_alpha   90.00
_cell.angle_beta   90.00
_cell.angle_gamma   90.00
#
_symmetry.space_group_name_H-M   'P 1'
#
loop_
_entity.id
_entity.type
_entity.pdbx_description
1 polymer ?
#
loop_
_entity_poly.entity_id
_entity_poly.type
_entity_poly.pdbx_seq_one_letter_code
_entity_poly.pdbx_strand_id
1 'polypeptide(L)'
;MPDAPRHYRFAGFLLDTRTRELRGPGGTPVHLTAKAFDTLCCLLAHRDRVVGKDELLATVWAGRVVEENNLTQAVSALRRALGEAGGQRCIVTVPGRGYRFAAEVAEGAGDADDATAGPAAGPAAAATRPAGMRRAIVLGALLFGVALFAIVAWRREEPARAHPGAGPATTLAVLPFRSLSAGPRDDLLELGLAETLATRLQRAGALRVRPLAATQRLAATQPDALAAGRQLGATYVVAGSTQRVGDLVRVNARLLAVADGATVWADTFDTRIDRVFTLQDRMAGALARALALPPLPPPARTRSACDGQDPQAYRAWLRGHYLLYRPSRENLSAALAAFRRAIDLDTACTRAYADMALAYRGLAHTDLDPREMFALAKAATAQALAIDPDSADALLAQGRNQHLYDWDWAGAEASLKRAIELDPASAEAHFGYAHLLIDLGRFEEGLAQARQARELDPLSPMINALTGGFLTAARQPGAARAPLQRALELQPEFWVALLVRGGIALDRGDVAAAHADWQRAAARSGRASQVLALLAVAEVANGRRAQAQAILRELQARDAAGYVPATSLAAVENALGHTEAALDLLERGYRERDIRMAFLGIDARWNNLRTQPRFRALARRLGLADGRAYGRY
;
A
#
# COMPACT_ATOMS: atom_id res chain seq x y z
N MET A 1 -19.97 16.79 42.02
CA MET A 1 -21.36 16.53 42.44
C MET A 1 -21.34 15.82 43.79
N PRO A 2 -21.65 16.51 44.90
CA PRO A 2 -21.66 15.91 46.21
C PRO A 2 -23.12 15.66 46.65
N ASP A 3 -23.74 14.60 46.09
CA ASP A 3 -24.79 13.78 46.73
C ASP A 3 -25.34 12.70 45.75
N ALA A 4 -24.49 12.19 44.85
CA ALA A 4 -24.94 11.13 43.95
C ALA A 4 -25.02 9.79 44.72
N PRO A 5 -26.12 9.04 44.63
CA PRO A 5 -26.22 7.71 45.23
C PRO A 5 -25.06 6.81 44.76
N ARG A 6 -24.57 5.99 45.68
CA ARG A 6 -23.38 5.15 45.47
C ARG A 6 -23.62 4.09 44.38
N HIS A 7 -24.88 3.64 44.24
CA HIS A 7 -25.28 2.65 43.25
C HIS A 7 -26.60 3.03 42.58
N TYR A 8 -26.65 2.84 41.26
CA TYR A 8 -27.88 2.87 40.47
C TYR A 8 -28.19 1.48 39.91
N ARG A 9 -29.42 1.01 40.09
CA ARG A 9 -29.95 -0.19 39.42
C ARG A 9 -31.02 0.20 38.42
N PHE A 10 -30.88 -0.22 37.17
CA PHE A 10 -31.86 0.04 36.11
C PHE A 10 -31.78 -1.06 35.04
N ALA A 11 -32.91 -1.52 34.52
CA ALA A 11 -32.98 -2.47 33.38
C ALA A 11 -32.04 -3.71 33.47
N GLY A 12 -31.78 -4.22 34.68
CA GLY A 12 -30.85 -5.35 34.91
C GLY A 12 -29.37 -4.99 34.97
N PHE A 13 -29.03 -3.69 34.90
CA PHE A 13 -27.69 -3.15 35.05
C PHE A 13 -27.48 -2.59 36.47
N LEU A 14 -26.25 -2.71 36.95
CA LEU A 14 -25.76 -2.10 38.18
C LEU A 14 -24.61 -1.15 37.84
N LEU A 15 -24.80 0.14 38.11
CA LEU A 15 -23.78 1.17 37.95
C LEU A 15 -23.25 1.58 39.34
N ASP A 16 -21.95 1.45 39.54
CA ASP A 16 -21.24 1.94 40.73
C ASP A 16 -20.50 3.23 40.36
N THR A 17 -20.89 4.34 40.99
CA THR A 17 -20.35 5.67 40.71
C THR A 17 -18.97 5.89 41.32
N ARG A 18 -18.58 5.11 42.33
CA ARG A 18 -17.28 5.18 43.01
C ARG A 18 -16.21 4.38 42.27
N THR A 19 -16.52 3.14 41.89
CA THR A 19 -15.56 2.28 41.16
C THR A 19 -15.57 2.54 39.65
N ARG A 20 -16.54 3.33 39.16
CA ARG A 20 -16.76 3.63 37.73
C ARG A 20 -17.00 2.39 36.88
N GLU A 21 -17.67 1.40 37.47
CA GLU A 21 -18.02 0.14 36.80
C GLU A 21 -19.51 0.09 36.43
N LEU A 22 -19.79 -0.42 35.23
CA LEU A 22 -21.13 -0.83 34.81
C LEU A 22 -21.15 -2.34 34.67
N ARG A 23 -22.08 -3.00 35.36
CA ARG A 23 -22.30 -4.45 35.26
C ARG A 23 -23.65 -4.72 34.62
N GLY A 24 -23.68 -5.58 33.61
CA GLY A 24 -24.88 -6.02 32.92
C GLY A 24 -25.60 -7.17 33.63
N PRO A 25 -26.70 -7.67 33.04
CA PRO A 25 -27.44 -8.81 33.57
C PRO A 25 -26.52 -10.02 33.79
N GLY A 26 -26.63 -10.65 34.97
CA GLY A 26 -25.77 -11.77 35.36
C GLY A 26 -24.36 -11.38 35.86
N GLY A 27 -24.09 -10.10 36.09
CA GLY A 27 -22.83 -9.63 36.69
C GLY A 27 -21.67 -9.44 35.71
N THR A 28 -21.94 -9.47 34.41
CA THR A 28 -20.92 -9.29 33.35
C THR A 28 -20.43 -7.85 33.30
N PRO A 29 -19.11 -7.59 33.22
CA PRO A 29 -18.59 -6.24 33.12
C PRO A 29 -18.88 -5.63 31.73
N VAL A 30 -19.39 -4.40 31.70
CA VAL A 30 -19.66 -3.64 30.48
C VAL A 30 -18.72 -2.46 30.41
N HIS A 31 -17.82 -2.48 29.42
CA HIS A 31 -16.82 -1.43 29.25
C HIS A 31 -17.43 -0.17 28.63
N LEU A 32 -17.29 0.96 29.32
CA LEU A 32 -17.65 2.29 28.84
C LEU A 32 -16.42 3.19 28.74
N THR A 33 -16.40 4.09 27.75
CA THR A 33 -15.41 5.18 27.74
C THR A 33 -15.68 6.14 28.88
N ALA A 34 -14.66 6.88 29.33
CA ALA A 34 -14.81 7.83 30.44
C ALA A 34 -15.95 8.84 30.20
N LYS A 35 -16.08 9.36 28.97
CA LYS A 35 -17.13 10.32 28.60
C LYS A 35 -18.52 9.71 28.45
N ALA A 36 -18.62 8.47 27.94
CA ALA A 36 -19.87 7.74 27.96
C ALA A 36 -20.35 7.50 29.41
N PHE A 37 -19.45 7.08 30.30
CA PHE A 37 -19.74 6.89 31.72
C PHE A 37 -20.24 8.17 32.38
N ASP A 38 -19.49 9.27 32.23
CA ASP A 38 -19.86 10.57 32.82
C ASP A 38 -21.22 11.08 32.28
N THR A 39 -21.51 10.82 31.00
CA THR A 39 -22.80 11.15 30.37
C THR A 39 -23.94 10.33 30.96
N LEU A 40 -23.74 9.03 31.22
CA LEU A 40 -24.73 8.17 31.86
C LEU A 40 -25.01 8.59 33.30
N CYS A 41 -23.98 8.93 34.08
CA CYS A 41 -24.14 9.46 35.43
C CYS A 41 -24.94 10.77 35.43
N CYS A 42 -24.64 11.69 34.51
CA CYS A 42 -25.36 12.95 34.40
C CYS A 42 -26.85 12.76 34.05
N LEU A 43 -27.17 11.81 33.17
CA LEU A 43 -28.54 11.47 32.79
C LEU A 43 -29.31 10.76 33.92
N LEU A 44 -28.66 9.90 34.70
CA LEU A 44 -29.28 9.22 35.85
C LEU A 44 -29.55 10.17 37.03
N ALA A 45 -28.65 11.13 37.24
CA ALA A 45 -28.80 12.17 38.24
C ALA A 45 -29.96 13.15 37.94
N HIS A 46 -30.37 13.26 36.67
CA HIS A 46 -31.44 14.15 36.21
C HIS A 46 -32.56 13.39 35.48
N ARG A 47 -32.81 12.13 35.88
CA ARG A 47 -33.74 11.20 35.22
C ARG A 47 -35.20 11.68 35.16
N ASP A 48 -35.58 12.59 36.04
CA ASP A 48 -36.90 13.18 36.18
C ASP A 48 -37.21 14.26 35.11
N ARG A 49 -36.19 14.74 34.38
CA ARG A 49 -36.36 15.78 33.36
C ARG A 49 -35.55 15.51 32.08
N VAL A 50 -35.78 16.33 31.07
CA VAL A 50 -34.93 16.37 29.88
C VAL A 50 -33.69 17.20 30.21
N VAL A 51 -32.50 16.63 29.96
CA VAL A 51 -31.21 17.33 30.12
C VAL A 51 -30.82 17.95 28.78
N GLY A 52 -30.54 19.25 28.79
CA GLY A 52 -30.17 20.01 27.60
C GLY A 52 -28.84 19.55 27.01
N LYS A 53 -28.66 19.72 25.69
CA LYS A 53 -27.38 19.39 25.03
C LYS A 53 -26.24 20.25 25.55
N ASP A 54 -26.48 21.56 25.69
CA ASP A 54 -25.49 22.51 26.21
C ASP A 54 -25.14 22.21 27.68
N GLU A 55 -26.13 21.77 28.45
CA GLU A 55 -25.96 21.36 29.85
C GLU A 55 -25.12 20.07 29.96
N LEU A 56 -25.37 19.07 29.12
CA LEU A 56 -24.57 17.84 29.05
C LEU A 56 -23.13 18.14 28.60
N LEU A 57 -22.97 19.01 27.59
CA LEU A 57 -21.66 19.43 27.11
C LEU A 57 -20.89 20.18 28.21
N ALA A 58 -21.52 21.13 28.88
CA ALA A 58 -20.91 21.89 29.97
C ALA A 58 -20.53 20.99 31.17
N THR A 59 -21.41 20.06 31.54
CA THR A 59 -21.21 19.19 32.72
C THR A 59 -20.19 18.09 32.48
N VAL A 60 -20.24 17.43 31.32
CA VAL A 60 -19.38 16.27 31.03
C VAL A 60 -18.02 16.70 30.44
N TRP A 61 -17.94 17.84 29.75
CA TRP A 61 -16.69 18.36 29.16
C TRP A 61 -16.11 19.59 29.86
N ALA A 62 -16.72 20.06 30.97
CA ALA A 62 -16.15 20.98 31.96
C ALA A 62 -15.31 22.14 31.37
N GLY A 63 -15.92 22.92 30.46
CA GLY A 63 -15.30 24.13 29.89
C GLY A 63 -14.39 23.92 28.66
N ARG A 64 -14.30 22.70 28.11
CA ARG A 64 -13.66 22.48 26.79
C ARG A 64 -14.66 22.75 25.67
N VAL A 65 -14.28 23.54 24.67
CA VAL A 65 -15.08 23.74 23.45
C VAL A 65 -15.04 22.43 22.65
N VAL A 66 -16.16 21.71 22.64
CA VAL A 66 -16.32 20.45 21.91
C VAL A 66 -17.56 20.53 21.03
N GLU A 67 -17.47 19.97 19.83
CA GLU A 67 -18.61 19.90 18.91
C GLU A 67 -19.69 18.94 19.43
N GLU A 68 -20.94 19.26 19.12
CA GLU A 68 -22.15 18.48 19.48
C GLU A 68 -22.09 17.01 19.01
N ASN A 69 -21.29 16.73 17.98
CA ASN A 69 -21.03 15.38 17.48
C ASN A 69 -20.42 14.47 18.56
N ASN A 70 -19.63 15.01 19.50
CA ASN A 70 -19.04 14.24 20.59
C ASN A 70 -20.10 13.73 21.59
N LEU A 71 -21.13 14.53 21.88
CA LEU A 71 -22.26 14.12 22.71
C LEU A 71 -23.09 13.03 22.00
N THR A 72 -23.28 13.19 20.68
CA THR A 72 -24.01 12.22 19.86
C THR A 72 -23.29 10.86 19.82
N GLN A 73 -21.95 10.86 19.70
CA GLN A 73 -21.13 9.66 19.76
C GLN A 73 -21.15 9.00 21.15
N ALA A 74 -21.09 9.79 22.23
CA ALA A 74 -21.20 9.28 23.60
C ALA A 74 -22.54 8.60 23.86
N VAL A 75 -23.66 9.19 23.43
CA VAL A 75 -25.00 8.59 23.53
C VAL A 75 -25.14 7.34 22.65
N SER A 76 -24.55 7.34 21.45
CA SER A 76 -24.52 6.15 20.58
C SER A 76 -23.71 5.00 21.18
N ALA A 77 -22.57 5.29 21.82
CA ALA A 77 -21.79 4.31 22.55
C ALA A 77 -22.56 3.73 23.75
N LEU A 78 -23.25 4.58 24.51
CA LEU A 78 -24.12 4.14 25.61
C LEU A 78 -25.25 3.24 25.13
N ARG A 79 -25.93 3.60 24.05
CA ARG A 79 -27.03 2.78 23.50
C ARG A 79 -26.54 1.40 23.04
N ARG A 80 -25.36 1.31 22.45
CA ARG A 80 -24.73 0.03 22.07
C ARG A 80 -24.33 -0.80 23.29
N ALA A 81 -23.74 -0.16 24.30
CA ALA A 81 -23.32 -0.84 25.54
C ALA A 81 -24.50 -1.37 26.37
N LEU A 82 -25.66 -0.70 26.30
CA LEU A 82 -26.91 -1.13 26.94
C LEU A 82 -27.75 -2.09 26.06
N GLY A 83 -27.22 -2.53 24.91
CA GLY A 83 -27.88 -3.39 23.92
C GLY A 83 -28.83 -2.63 22.99
N GLU A 84 -28.88 -2.97 21.69
CA GLU A 84 -29.59 -2.18 20.67
C GLU A 84 -31.08 -1.94 20.96
N ALA A 85 -31.79 -2.93 21.54
CA ALA A 85 -33.19 -2.80 21.94
C ALA A 85 -33.40 -2.20 23.36
N GLY A 86 -32.39 -2.29 24.24
CA GLY A 86 -32.46 -1.80 25.63
C GLY A 86 -31.98 -0.37 25.80
N GLY A 87 -30.92 0.02 25.09
CA GLY A 87 -30.31 1.34 25.15
C GLY A 87 -31.21 2.46 24.60
N GLN A 88 -32.00 2.20 23.56
CA GLN A 88 -32.99 3.15 23.03
C GLN A 88 -34.20 3.31 23.97
N ARG A 89 -34.51 2.28 24.77
CA ARG A 89 -35.54 2.34 25.82
C ARG A 89 -35.05 3.06 27.07
N CYS A 90 -33.76 3.00 27.37
CA CYS A 90 -33.15 3.66 28.53
C CYS A 90 -32.84 5.14 28.28
N ILE A 91 -32.34 5.51 27.09
CA ILE A 91 -31.96 6.89 26.76
C ILE A 91 -32.76 7.35 25.55
N VAL A 92 -33.72 8.25 25.78
CA VAL A 92 -34.62 8.78 24.76
C VAL A 92 -34.13 10.15 24.29
N THR A 93 -34.07 10.35 22.97
CA THR A 93 -33.78 11.66 22.37
C THR A 93 -35.07 12.47 22.31
N VAL A 94 -35.04 13.70 22.83
CA VAL A 94 -36.13 14.68 22.67
C VAL A 94 -35.69 15.70 21.62
N PRO A 95 -36.25 15.67 20.40
CA PRO A 95 -35.84 16.55 19.30
C PRO A 95 -35.84 18.02 19.72
N GLY A 96 -34.75 18.73 19.40
CA GLY A 96 -34.59 20.15 19.70
C GLY A 96 -34.37 20.51 21.18
N ARG A 97 -34.42 19.55 22.13
CA ARG A 97 -34.29 19.83 23.56
C ARG A 97 -33.16 19.08 24.27
N GLY A 98 -32.87 17.83 23.90
CA GLY A 98 -31.78 17.07 24.52
C GLY A 98 -32.09 15.58 24.73
N TYR A 99 -31.69 15.03 25.87
CA TYR A 99 -31.83 13.61 26.18
C TYR A 99 -32.50 13.39 27.55
N ARG A 100 -33.26 12.30 27.68
CA ARG A 100 -33.91 11.90 28.94
C ARG A 100 -33.63 10.42 29.23
N PHE A 101 -33.36 10.11 30.50
CA PHE A 101 -33.30 8.73 30.96
C PHE A 101 -34.73 8.23 31.27
N ALA A 102 -35.15 7.12 30.65
CA ALA A 102 -36.55 6.69 30.65
C ALA A 102 -36.81 5.33 31.31
N ALA A 103 -35.77 4.61 31.74
CA ALA A 103 -35.93 3.37 32.50
C ALA A 103 -36.14 3.65 34.00
N GLU A 104 -36.84 2.76 34.70
CA GLU A 104 -36.97 2.83 36.16
C GLU A 104 -35.62 2.65 36.84
N VAL A 105 -35.35 3.48 37.85
CA VAL A 105 -34.07 3.56 38.56
C VAL A 105 -34.31 3.38 40.06
N ALA A 106 -33.61 2.42 40.67
CA ALA A 106 -33.52 2.28 42.12
C ALA A 106 -32.13 2.76 42.61
N GLU A 107 -32.11 3.54 43.69
CA GLU A 107 -30.90 4.07 44.32
C GLU A 107 -30.62 3.36 45.65
N GLY A 108 -29.34 3.17 45.99
CA GLY A 108 -28.93 2.62 47.29
C GLY A 108 -27.74 3.38 47.89
N ALA A 109 -27.89 3.84 49.13
CA ALA A 109 -26.80 4.34 49.98
C ALA A 109 -26.36 3.19 50.90
N GLY A 110 -25.15 2.66 50.72
CA GLY A 110 -24.70 1.44 51.40
C GLY A 110 -24.04 1.66 52.76
N ASP A 111 -24.05 0.64 53.63
CA ASP A 111 -22.85 -0.08 54.12
C ASP A 111 -23.18 -1.37 54.94
N ALA A 112 -22.25 -2.33 54.86
CA ALA A 112 -21.90 -3.47 55.76
C ALA A 112 -22.58 -4.87 55.68
N ASP A 113 -21.68 -5.87 55.60
CA ASP A 113 -21.76 -7.31 55.89
C ASP A 113 -22.48 -7.68 57.21
N ASP A 114 -23.11 -8.87 57.31
CA ASP A 114 -22.55 -10.03 58.05
C ASP A 114 -23.39 -11.32 57.90
N ALA A 115 -22.72 -12.44 58.16
CA ALA A 115 -23.04 -13.84 57.95
C ALA A 115 -24.26 -14.44 58.67
N THR A 116 -24.73 -15.62 58.24
CA THR A 116 -24.63 -16.89 59.02
C THR A 116 -25.24 -18.11 58.31
N ALA A 117 -24.76 -19.29 58.75
CA ALA A 117 -24.78 -20.60 58.13
C ALA A 117 -26.02 -21.49 58.42
N GLY A 118 -26.36 -22.32 57.42
CA GLY A 118 -26.72 -23.76 57.50
C GLY A 118 -27.99 -24.21 58.29
N PRO A 119 -28.37 -25.52 58.28
CA PRO A 119 -27.64 -26.67 57.73
C PRO A 119 -28.46 -27.82 57.04
N ALA A 120 -27.70 -28.75 56.44
CA ALA A 120 -27.84 -30.23 56.38
C ALA A 120 -29.05 -30.95 55.74
N ALA A 121 -28.77 -31.83 54.75
CA ALA A 121 -28.79 -33.31 54.87
C ALA A 121 -28.72 -34.01 53.48
N GLY A 122 -27.77 -34.93 53.28
CA GLY A 122 -27.73 -35.89 52.15
C GLY A 122 -28.44 -37.20 52.50
N PRO A 123 -28.00 -38.37 51.98
CA PRO A 123 -27.81 -38.82 50.59
C PRO A 123 -28.57 -40.15 50.32
N ALA A 124 -28.78 -40.61 49.08
CA ALA A 124 -28.99 -42.05 48.77
C ALA A 124 -29.04 -42.37 47.26
N ALA A 125 -28.62 -43.59 46.93
CA ALA A 125 -28.29 -44.14 45.62
C ALA A 125 -29.34 -45.12 45.05
N ALA A 126 -29.24 -45.38 43.73
CA ALA A 126 -29.60 -46.61 42.97
C ALA A 126 -31.09 -47.06 42.97
N ALA A 127 -31.72 -47.68 41.95
CA ALA A 127 -31.44 -48.35 40.67
C ALA A 127 -32.77 -48.30 39.83
N THR A 128 -32.91 -48.59 38.51
CA THR A 128 -32.77 -49.89 37.81
C THR A 128 -32.98 -49.75 36.27
N ARG A 129 -31.99 -50.23 35.47
CA ARG A 129 -31.98 -51.06 34.21
C ARG A 129 -32.94 -50.80 33.00
N PRO A 130 -32.68 -51.33 31.75
CA PRO A 130 -31.52 -52.10 31.22
C PRO A 130 -30.90 -51.62 29.88
N ALA A 131 -29.83 -52.33 29.50
CA ALA A 131 -29.03 -52.32 28.26
C ALA A 131 -29.86 -52.54 26.97
N GLY A 132 -29.39 -52.29 25.76
CA GLY A 132 -28.05 -52.07 25.21
C GLY A 132 -28.20 -51.60 23.75
N MET A 133 -27.09 -51.52 23.01
CA MET A 133 -27.06 -51.10 21.58
C MET A 133 -27.12 -49.58 21.29
N ARG A 134 -26.51 -48.72 22.12
CA ARG A 134 -26.18 -47.33 21.69
C ARG A 134 -24.78 -46.83 22.07
N ARG A 135 -24.02 -47.60 22.88
CA ARG A 135 -22.71 -47.14 23.39
C ARG A 135 -21.56 -47.26 22.39
N ALA A 136 -21.66 -48.09 21.35
CA ALA A 136 -20.61 -48.19 20.33
C ALA A 136 -20.60 -46.97 19.37
N ILE A 137 -21.77 -46.39 19.07
CA ILE A 137 -21.88 -45.24 18.15
C ILE A 137 -21.48 -43.93 18.86
N VAL A 138 -21.81 -43.79 20.14
CA VAL A 138 -21.43 -42.60 20.93
C VAL A 138 -19.94 -42.59 21.25
N LEU A 139 -19.31 -43.74 21.52
CA LEU A 139 -17.85 -43.80 21.75
C LEU A 139 -17.05 -43.55 20.46
N GLY A 140 -17.53 -44.04 19.31
CA GLY A 140 -16.93 -43.74 18.01
C GLY A 140 -17.05 -42.27 17.62
N ALA A 141 -18.21 -41.63 17.87
CA ALA A 141 -18.41 -40.21 17.62
C ALA A 141 -17.61 -39.31 18.58
N LEU A 142 -17.43 -39.72 19.85
CA LEU A 142 -16.58 -38.99 20.80
C LEU A 142 -15.09 -39.14 20.45
N LEU A 143 -14.64 -40.34 20.05
CA LEU A 143 -13.25 -40.56 19.64
C LEU A 143 -12.93 -39.87 18.31
N PHE A 144 -13.87 -39.84 17.36
CA PHE A 144 -13.72 -39.06 16.13
C PHE A 144 -13.79 -37.56 16.40
N GLY A 145 -14.65 -37.11 17.31
CA GLY A 145 -14.71 -35.71 17.74
C GLY A 145 -13.44 -35.26 18.48
N VAL A 146 -12.87 -36.10 19.34
CA VAL A 146 -11.61 -35.85 20.05
C VAL A 146 -10.41 -35.96 19.11
N ALA A 147 -10.41 -36.89 18.14
CA ALA A 147 -9.36 -36.98 17.14
C ALA A 147 -9.43 -35.81 16.13
N LEU A 148 -10.62 -35.38 15.73
CA LEU A 148 -10.81 -34.21 14.86
C LEU A 148 -10.50 -32.92 15.62
N PHE A 149 -10.86 -32.83 16.91
CA PHE A 149 -10.45 -31.73 17.78
C PHE A 149 -8.95 -31.75 18.04
N ALA A 150 -8.31 -32.91 18.21
CA ALA A 150 -6.87 -33.04 18.34
C ALA A 150 -6.14 -32.72 17.02
N ILE A 151 -6.69 -33.06 15.84
CA ILE A 151 -6.11 -32.69 14.55
C ILE A 151 -6.32 -31.21 14.25
N VAL A 152 -7.46 -30.63 14.63
CA VAL A 152 -7.72 -29.18 14.50
C VAL A 152 -6.94 -28.38 15.54
N ALA A 153 -6.78 -28.88 16.76
CA ALA A 153 -5.94 -28.30 17.80
C ALA A 153 -4.46 -28.45 17.46
N TRP A 154 -4.01 -29.58 16.92
CA TRP A 154 -2.63 -29.78 16.47
C TRP A 154 -2.32 -29.00 15.17
N ARG A 155 -3.31 -28.75 14.31
CA ARG A 155 -3.20 -27.78 13.20
C ARG A 155 -3.35 -26.31 13.64
N ARG A 156 -3.80 -26.04 14.87
CA ARG A 156 -3.87 -24.69 15.49
C ARG A 156 -2.76 -24.44 16.52
N GLU A 157 -2.05 -25.49 16.93
CA GLU A 157 -0.92 -25.50 17.86
C GLU A 157 0.25 -26.33 17.30
N GLU A 158 0.54 -26.17 16.00
CA GLU A 158 1.95 -25.97 15.68
C GLU A 158 2.21 -24.47 15.87
N PRO A 159 2.79 -24.03 17.00
CA PRO A 159 3.65 -22.88 16.91
C PRO A 159 4.72 -23.32 15.93
N ALA A 160 4.60 -22.86 14.67
CA ALA A 160 5.73 -22.71 13.80
C ALA A 160 6.85 -22.21 14.71
N ARG A 161 7.97 -22.94 14.76
CA ARG A 161 9.18 -22.43 15.41
C ARG A 161 9.46 -21.09 14.77
N ALA A 162 8.93 -20.06 15.41
CA ALA A 162 9.00 -18.70 14.95
C ALA A 162 10.47 -18.38 15.05
N HIS A 163 11.07 -18.05 13.92
CA HIS A 163 12.28 -17.27 13.94
C HIS A 163 12.02 -16.08 14.89
N PRO A 164 12.89 -15.80 15.86
CA PRO A 164 12.71 -14.67 16.75
C PRO A 164 12.75 -13.40 15.87
N GLY A 165 11.57 -12.81 15.60
CA GLY A 165 11.46 -11.62 14.75
C GLY A 165 10.08 -11.22 14.21
N ALA A 166 8.99 -11.99 14.37
CA ALA A 166 7.72 -11.67 13.72
C ALA A 166 6.55 -11.40 14.70
N GLY A 167 6.56 -10.22 15.34
CA GLY A 167 5.30 -9.49 15.62
C GLY A 167 4.81 -8.79 14.34
N PRO A 168 3.58 -8.25 14.26
CA PRO A 168 3.18 -7.43 13.12
C PRO A 168 4.13 -6.24 13.03
N ALA A 169 4.94 -6.20 11.97
CA ALA A 169 5.96 -5.17 11.79
C ALA A 169 5.30 -3.79 11.85
N THR A 170 5.70 -2.99 12.84
CA THR A 170 5.19 -1.64 13.03
C THR A 170 5.43 -0.84 11.75
N THR A 171 4.35 -0.34 11.15
CA THR A 171 4.43 0.37 9.87
C THR A 171 4.39 1.88 10.13
N LEU A 172 5.32 2.62 9.54
CA LEU A 172 5.49 4.05 9.73
C LEU A 172 5.32 4.81 8.41
N ALA A 173 4.50 5.86 8.40
CA ALA A 173 4.44 6.81 7.30
C ALA A 173 5.06 8.14 7.71
N VAL A 174 5.97 8.69 6.92
CA VAL A 174 6.51 10.05 7.12
C VAL A 174 5.95 10.96 6.04
N LEU A 175 5.09 11.90 6.42
CA LEU A 175 4.48 12.85 5.50
C LEU A 175 5.43 14.04 5.24
N PRO A 176 5.36 14.66 4.05
CA PRO A 176 6.03 15.93 3.80
C PRO A 176 5.68 16.98 4.86
N PHE A 177 6.70 17.64 5.39
CA PHE A 177 6.51 18.71 6.37
C PHE A 177 5.91 19.93 5.69
N ARG A 178 4.92 20.58 6.29
CA ARG A 178 4.23 21.71 5.65
C ARG A 178 4.88 23.04 6.01
N SER A 179 5.25 23.85 5.02
CA SER A 179 5.63 25.23 5.31
C SER A 179 4.43 26.05 5.80
N LEU A 180 4.63 26.76 6.91
CA LEU A 180 3.72 27.78 7.44
C LEU A 180 4.16 29.20 7.08
N SER A 181 5.27 29.36 6.35
CA SER A 181 5.77 30.66 5.92
C SER A 181 5.02 31.16 4.66
N ALA A 182 4.72 32.46 4.59
CA ALA A 182 4.04 33.10 3.46
C ALA A 182 4.93 33.34 2.21
N GLY A 183 6.16 32.81 2.18
CA GLY A 183 7.12 32.94 1.09
C GLY A 183 7.10 31.76 0.10
N PRO A 184 8.00 31.74 -0.90
CA PRO A 184 8.15 30.60 -1.81
C PRO A 184 8.31 29.29 -1.04
N ARG A 185 7.61 28.24 -1.45
CA ARG A 185 7.76 26.91 -0.84
C ARG A 185 9.20 26.45 -0.95
N ASP A 186 9.75 26.03 0.18
CA ASP A 186 11.05 25.40 0.22
C ASP A 186 10.82 23.88 0.17
N ASP A 187 10.41 23.37 -1.01
CA ASP A 187 10.06 21.95 -1.27
C ASP A 187 11.12 20.97 -0.72
N LEU A 188 12.31 21.49 -0.61
CA LEU A 188 13.58 20.94 -0.21
C LEU A 188 13.75 20.78 1.31
N LEU A 189 13.12 21.64 2.10
CA LEU A 189 12.93 21.46 3.54
C LEU A 189 11.76 20.52 3.80
N GLU A 190 10.66 20.68 3.05
CA GLU A 190 9.43 19.90 3.22
C GLU A 190 9.61 18.40 2.91
N LEU A 191 10.18 18.10 1.73
CA LEU A 191 10.37 16.73 1.24
C LEU A 191 11.68 16.11 1.74
N GLY A 192 12.76 16.91 1.80
CA GLY A 192 14.07 16.43 2.22
C GLY A 192 14.12 15.98 3.69
N LEU A 193 13.39 16.66 4.59
CA LEU A 193 13.24 16.23 5.98
C LEU A 193 12.49 14.90 6.08
N ALA A 194 11.34 14.80 5.40
CA ALA A 194 10.52 13.59 5.42
C ALA A 194 11.30 12.36 4.91
N GLU A 195 12.03 12.52 3.80
CA GLU A 195 12.79 11.42 3.20
C GLU A 195 13.96 10.96 4.08
N THR A 196 14.70 11.92 4.64
CA THR A 196 15.87 11.57 5.46
C THR A 196 15.43 10.89 6.75
N LEU A 197 14.31 11.32 7.34
CA LEU A 197 13.70 10.66 8.50
C LEU A 197 13.21 9.26 8.15
N ALA A 198 12.49 9.11 7.04
CA ALA A 198 12.00 7.81 6.56
C ALA A 198 13.16 6.83 6.36
N THR A 199 14.18 7.22 5.59
CA THR A 199 15.38 6.43 5.31
C THR A 199 16.12 6.02 6.58
N ARG A 200 16.29 6.93 7.54
CA ARG A 200 17.00 6.63 8.80
C ARG A 200 16.21 5.69 9.69
N LEU A 201 14.90 5.89 9.82
CA LEU A 201 14.05 5.04 10.64
C LEU A 201 13.89 3.63 10.05
N GLN A 202 13.92 3.50 8.73
CA GLN A 202 13.90 2.21 8.04
C GLN A 202 15.14 1.36 8.36
N ARG A 203 16.32 2.00 8.47
CA ARG A 203 17.58 1.33 8.85
C ARG A 203 17.61 0.78 10.27
N ALA A 204 16.67 1.17 11.14
CA ALA A 204 16.53 0.55 12.45
C ALA A 204 16.13 -0.95 12.35
N GLY A 205 15.65 -1.41 11.18
CA GLY A 205 15.29 -2.80 10.90
C GLY A 205 14.01 -3.28 11.58
N ALA A 206 13.52 -2.55 12.59
CA ALA A 206 12.33 -2.88 13.37
C ALA A 206 11.03 -2.27 12.81
N LEU A 207 11.11 -1.43 11.76
CA LEU A 207 9.97 -0.72 11.16
C LEU A 207 9.85 -0.98 9.66
N ARG A 208 8.61 -1.05 9.18
CA ARG A 208 8.30 -0.93 7.75
C ARG A 208 7.93 0.51 7.44
N VAL A 209 8.83 1.25 6.81
CA VAL A 209 8.58 2.65 6.43
C VAL A 209 7.91 2.70 5.06
N ARG A 210 6.86 3.51 4.94
CA ARG A 210 6.14 3.70 3.68
C ARG A 210 7.00 4.51 2.69
N PRO A 211 7.04 4.11 1.40
CA PRO A 211 7.80 4.84 0.40
C PRO A 211 7.39 6.31 0.33
N LEU A 212 8.37 7.20 0.22
CA LEU A 212 8.14 8.63 0.16
C LEU A 212 7.26 9.03 -1.03
N ALA A 213 7.42 8.38 -2.18
CA ALA A 213 6.59 8.63 -3.35
C ALA A 213 5.09 8.43 -3.04
N ALA A 214 4.75 7.44 -2.19
CA ALA A 214 3.39 7.18 -1.73
C ALA A 214 2.90 8.26 -0.77
N THR A 215 3.70 8.65 0.23
CA THR A 215 3.32 9.68 1.22
C THR A 215 3.15 11.05 0.57
N GLN A 216 4.00 11.40 -0.40
CA GLN A 216 3.92 12.64 -1.16
C GLN A 216 2.68 12.71 -2.06
N ARG A 217 2.40 11.63 -2.81
CA ARG A 217 1.21 11.56 -3.67
C ARG A 217 -0.06 11.81 -2.86
N LEU A 218 -0.10 11.27 -1.65
CA LEU A 218 -1.22 11.41 -0.75
C LEU A 218 -1.28 12.78 -0.08
N ALA A 219 -0.15 13.35 0.35
CA ALA A 219 -0.11 14.66 0.99
C ALA A 219 -0.63 15.80 0.09
N ALA A 220 -0.56 15.63 -1.24
CA ALA A 220 -1.12 16.57 -2.21
C ALA A 220 -2.66 16.59 -2.23
N THR A 221 -3.32 15.48 -1.91
CA THR A 221 -4.78 15.32 -2.03
C THR A 221 -5.48 15.10 -0.70
N GLN A 222 -4.74 14.73 0.34
CA GLN A 222 -5.27 14.41 1.67
C GLN A 222 -4.52 15.20 2.74
N PRO A 223 -5.08 16.32 3.23
CA PRO A 223 -4.38 17.16 4.17
C PRO A 223 -4.41 16.71 5.63
N ASP A 224 -5.29 15.76 5.98
CA ASP A 224 -5.33 15.15 7.31
C ASP A 224 -4.29 14.02 7.40
N ALA A 225 -3.36 14.16 8.35
CA ALA A 225 -2.31 13.18 8.60
C ALA A 225 -2.85 11.80 9.02
N LEU A 226 -3.93 11.74 9.80
CA LEU A 226 -4.51 10.47 10.24
C LEU A 226 -5.23 9.76 9.11
N ALA A 227 -6.01 10.49 8.30
CA ALA A 227 -6.57 9.94 7.08
C ALA A 227 -5.48 9.48 6.10
N ALA A 228 -4.38 10.23 5.98
CA ALA A 228 -3.25 9.82 5.16
C ALA A 228 -2.60 8.52 5.68
N GLY A 229 -2.36 8.43 6.99
CA GLY A 229 -1.84 7.24 7.64
C GLY A 229 -2.73 6.00 7.45
N ARG A 230 -4.06 6.16 7.54
CA ARG A 230 -5.03 5.07 7.28
C ARG A 230 -4.95 4.56 5.84
N GLN A 231 -4.90 5.46 4.85
CA GLN A 231 -4.82 5.05 3.44
C GLN A 231 -3.47 4.40 3.10
N LEU A 232 -2.41 4.83 3.77
CA LEU A 232 -1.10 4.19 3.68
C LEU A 232 -1.03 2.88 4.48
N GLY A 233 -2.06 2.50 5.24
CA GLY A 233 -2.03 1.32 6.11
C GLY A 233 -0.86 1.38 7.10
N ALA A 234 -0.58 2.55 7.66
CA ALA A 234 0.47 2.75 8.65
C ALA A 234 -0.07 2.59 10.07
N THR A 235 0.75 2.07 10.97
CA THR A 235 0.49 2.03 12.42
C THR A 235 0.69 3.41 13.03
N TYR A 236 1.75 4.09 12.61
CA TYR A 236 2.08 5.45 13.03
C TYR A 236 2.30 6.37 11.83
N VAL A 237 1.98 7.65 12.00
CA VAL A 237 2.25 8.69 11.02
C VAL A 237 3.05 9.82 11.65
N VAL A 238 4.15 10.20 11.01
CA VAL A 238 4.92 11.41 11.33
C VAL A 238 4.40 12.54 10.46
N ALA A 239 3.92 13.59 11.12
CA ALA A 239 3.45 14.80 10.47
C ALA A 239 4.06 16.03 11.15
N GLY A 240 4.27 17.08 10.38
CA GLY A 240 4.93 18.25 10.91
C GLY A 240 4.79 19.48 10.05
N SER A 241 5.29 20.58 10.58
CA SER A 241 5.36 21.86 9.90
C SER A 241 6.75 22.47 10.01
N THR A 242 7.11 23.24 9.00
CA THR A 242 8.34 24.03 8.96
C THR A 242 7.97 25.51 8.92
N GLN A 243 8.74 26.34 9.61
CA GLN A 243 8.64 27.79 9.54
C GLN A 243 10.05 28.34 9.39
N ARG A 244 10.25 29.17 8.36
CA ARG A 244 11.53 29.82 8.10
C ARG A 244 11.41 31.32 8.24
N VAL A 245 12.32 31.93 9.00
CA VAL A 245 12.49 33.38 9.15
C VAL A 245 13.98 33.68 8.99
N GLY A 246 14.38 34.20 7.83
CA GLY A 246 15.79 34.37 7.46
C GLY A 246 16.53 33.03 7.42
N ASP A 247 17.57 32.90 8.25
CA ASP A 247 18.37 31.69 8.40
C ASP A 247 17.88 30.73 9.50
N LEU A 248 16.90 31.14 10.29
CA LEU A 248 16.32 30.30 11.33
C LEU A 248 15.18 29.45 10.76
N VAL A 249 15.25 28.16 11.05
CA VAL A 249 14.24 27.16 10.70
C VAL A 249 13.71 26.54 11.98
N ARG A 250 12.40 26.68 12.18
CA ARG A 250 11.64 25.96 13.21
C ARG A 250 10.92 24.79 12.57
N VAL A 251 11.09 23.60 13.13
CA VAL A 251 10.40 22.38 12.71
C VAL A 251 9.57 21.84 13.86
N ASN A 252 8.26 21.72 13.66
CA ASN A 252 7.37 21.03 14.58
C ASN A 252 7.12 19.63 14.02
N ALA A 253 7.37 18.59 14.81
CA ALA A 253 7.14 17.21 14.42
C ALA A 253 6.25 16.52 15.43
N ARG A 254 5.34 15.67 14.93
CA ARG A 254 4.42 14.87 15.73
C ARG A 254 4.39 13.46 15.20
N LEU A 255 4.38 12.50 16.11
CA LEU A 255 4.14 11.09 15.86
C LEU A 255 2.74 10.75 16.35
N LEU A 256 1.87 10.33 15.44
CA LEU A 256 0.47 10.04 15.72
C LEU A 256 0.22 8.53 15.55
N ALA A 257 -0.47 7.92 16.49
CA ALA A 257 -1.03 6.58 16.36
C ALA A 257 -2.26 6.63 15.45
N VAL A 258 -2.27 5.83 14.38
CA VAL A 258 -3.34 5.89 13.37
C VAL A 258 -4.65 5.26 13.89
N ALA A 259 -4.56 4.33 14.83
CA ALA A 259 -5.70 3.58 15.35
C ALA A 259 -6.72 4.45 16.11
N ASP A 260 -6.24 5.35 16.96
CA ASP A 260 -7.05 6.17 17.87
C ASP A 260 -6.76 7.68 17.74
N GLY A 261 -5.78 8.06 16.91
CA GLY A 261 -5.36 9.44 16.73
C GLY A 261 -4.49 9.99 17.86
N ALA A 262 -4.04 9.15 18.80
CA ALA A 262 -3.26 9.60 19.94
C ALA A 262 -1.90 10.18 19.48
N THR A 263 -1.51 11.30 20.08
CA THR A 263 -0.15 11.82 19.89
C THR A 263 0.80 11.06 20.79
N VAL A 264 1.63 10.21 20.18
CA VAL A 264 2.64 9.40 20.88
C VAL A 264 3.84 10.27 21.27
N TRP A 265 4.20 11.20 20.40
CA TRP A 265 5.30 12.12 20.62
C TRP A 265 5.08 13.41 19.83
N ALA A 266 5.54 14.52 20.38
CA ALA A 266 5.53 15.82 19.73
C ALA A 266 6.74 16.61 20.23
N ASP A 267 7.42 17.31 19.33
CA ASP A 267 8.56 18.15 19.68
C ASP A 267 8.75 19.28 18.67
N THR A 268 9.43 20.33 19.12
CA THR A 268 9.76 21.52 18.35
C THR A 268 11.26 21.69 18.33
N PHE A 269 11.80 21.88 17.14
CA PHE A 269 13.22 22.04 16.94
C PHE A 269 13.53 23.35 16.25
N ASP A 270 14.42 24.12 16.86
CA ASP A 270 14.97 25.33 16.28
C ASP A 270 16.40 25.09 15.81
N THR A 271 16.68 25.44 14.57
CA THR A 271 18.02 25.32 13.98
C THR A 271 18.29 26.43 12.99
N ARG A 272 19.56 26.58 12.61
CA ARG A 272 19.96 27.37 11.45
C ARG A 272 19.88 26.50 10.19
N ILE A 273 19.58 27.09 9.04
CA ILE A 273 19.43 26.38 7.76
C ILE A 273 20.68 25.58 7.37
N ASP A 274 21.87 26.07 7.73
CA ASP A 274 23.18 25.41 7.54
C ASP A 274 23.36 24.15 8.40
N ARG A 275 22.56 23.99 9.46
CA ARG A 275 22.59 22.87 10.41
C ARG A 275 21.35 21.97 10.34
N VAL A 276 20.53 22.09 9.30
CA VAL A 276 19.28 21.31 9.15
C VAL A 276 19.51 19.79 9.16
N PHE A 277 20.71 19.32 8.81
CA PHE A 277 21.08 17.90 8.84
C PHE A 277 21.33 17.39 10.26
N THR A 278 22.00 18.18 11.12
CA THR A 278 22.13 17.85 12.55
C THR A 278 20.76 17.78 13.24
N LEU A 279 19.80 18.56 12.74
CA LEU A 279 18.41 18.49 13.16
C LEU A 279 17.78 17.14 12.78
N GLN A 280 18.00 16.64 11.56
CA GLN A 280 17.48 15.32 11.14
C GLN A 280 18.01 14.19 12.04
N ASP A 281 19.27 14.25 12.49
CA ASP A 281 19.84 13.25 13.43
C ASP A 281 19.12 13.28 14.78
N ARG A 282 18.92 14.49 15.31
CA ARG A 282 18.19 14.68 16.57
C ARG A 282 16.74 14.22 16.47
N MET A 283 16.06 14.56 15.39
CA MET A 283 14.67 14.17 15.13
C MET A 283 14.54 12.66 14.96
N ALA A 284 15.39 12.03 14.14
CA ALA A 284 15.38 10.58 13.95
C ALA A 284 15.65 9.84 15.27
N GLY A 285 16.63 10.29 16.05
CA GLY A 285 16.92 9.72 17.36
C GLY A 285 15.76 9.91 18.37
N ALA A 286 15.10 11.06 18.36
CA ALA A 286 13.93 11.31 19.21
C ALA A 286 12.75 10.42 18.82
N LEU A 287 12.44 10.30 17.52
CA LEU A 287 11.40 9.42 16.99
C LEU A 287 11.70 7.95 17.27
N ALA A 288 12.96 7.50 17.11
CA ALA A 288 13.36 6.14 17.41
C ALA A 288 13.14 5.79 18.89
N ARG A 289 13.50 6.71 19.81
CA ARG A 289 13.21 6.54 21.25
C ARG A 289 11.71 6.51 21.53
N ALA A 290 10.94 7.41 20.91
CA ALA A 290 9.48 7.44 21.07
C ALA A 290 8.79 6.15 20.59
N LEU A 291 9.36 5.52 19.57
CA LEU A 291 8.89 4.23 19.02
C LEU A 291 9.55 3.01 19.70
N ALA A 292 10.33 3.21 20.76
CA ALA A 292 11.08 2.16 21.46
C ALA A 292 11.93 1.28 20.52
N LEU A 293 12.49 1.87 19.46
CA LEU A 293 13.36 1.18 18.52
C LEU A 293 14.76 0.98 19.11
N PRO A 294 15.51 -0.03 18.63
CA PRO A 294 16.94 -0.11 18.88
C PRO A 294 17.65 1.21 18.52
N PRO A 295 18.78 1.52 19.16
CA PRO A 295 19.59 2.67 18.80
C PRO A 295 19.89 2.66 17.30
N LEU A 296 19.63 3.79 16.64
CA LEU A 296 19.90 3.92 15.21
C LEU A 296 21.39 3.65 14.95
N PRO A 297 21.73 2.82 13.95
CA PRO A 297 23.12 2.55 13.64
C PRO A 297 23.84 3.86 13.34
N PRO A 298 25.11 4.01 13.79
CA PRO A 298 25.88 5.20 13.52
C PRO A 298 25.98 5.42 12.00
N PRO A 299 26.07 6.67 11.54
CA PRO A 299 26.17 6.96 10.13
C PRO A 299 27.34 6.19 9.51
N ALA A 300 27.08 5.40 8.45
CA ALA A 300 28.11 4.65 7.74
C ALA A 300 29.30 5.57 7.40
N ARG A 301 30.53 5.07 7.63
CA ARG A 301 31.77 5.87 7.68
C ARG A 301 32.22 6.42 6.33
N THR A 302 31.62 6.00 5.22
CA THR A 302 31.83 6.55 3.88
C THR A 302 30.45 6.78 3.27
N ARG A 303 29.97 8.02 3.35
CA ARG A 303 28.76 8.47 2.65
C ARG A 303 29.20 9.37 1.52
N SER A 304 28.63 9.15 0.34
CA SER A 304 28.73 10.12 -0.74
C SER A 304 28.01 11.40 -0.29
N ALA A 305 28.40 12.56 -0.84
CA ALA A 305 27.74 13.81 -0.49
C ALA A 305 26.24 13.80 -0.84
N CYS A 306 25.88 13.03 -1.86
CA CYS A 306 24.52 12.72 -2.29
C CYS A 306 23.69 11.90 -1.27
N ASP A 307 24.31 11.25 -0.27
CA ASP A 307 23.60 10.56 0.82
C ASP A 307 23.20 11.51 1.97
N GLY A 308 23.02 12.79 1.65
CA GLY A 308 22.56 13.83 2.56
C GLY A 308 23.66 14.60 3.29
N GLN A 309 24.92 14.55 2.83
CA GLN A 309 25.97 15.44 3.36
C GLN A 309 26.01 16.79 2.63
N ASP A 310 25.85 16.79 1.30
CA ASP A 310 25.62 18.01 0.52
C ASP A 310 24.12 18.18 0.25
N PRO A 311 23.48 19.22 0.82
CA PRO A 311 22.10 19.55 0.51
C PRO A 311 21.83 19.62 -0.98
N GLN A 312 22.69 20.28 -1.77
CA GLN A 312 22.41 20.54 -3.18
C GLN A 312 22.41 19.24 -4.00
N ALA A 313 23.39 18.35 -3.77
CA ALA A 313 23.47 17.06 -4.45
C ALA A 313 22.25 16.18 -4.11
N TYR A 314 21.95 16.05 -2.82
CA TYR A 314 20.80 15.26 -2.34
C TYR A 314 19.46 15.78 -2.87
N ARG A 315 19.29 17.11 -2.92
CA ARG A 315 18.08 17.76 -3.47
C ARG A 315 17.91 17.48 -4.95
N ALA A 316 19.01 17.56 -5.71
CA ALA A 316 19.00 17.28 -7.13
C ALA A 316 18.59 15.82 -7.38
N TRP A 317 19.16 14.87 -6.63
CA TRP A 317 18.78 13.46 -6.69
C TRP A 317 17.30 13.25 -6.33
N LEU A 318 16.85 13.77 -5.19
CA LEU A 318 15.47 13.58 -4.72
C LEU A 318 14.43 14.11 -5.72
N ARG A 319 14.71 15.25 -6.36
CA ARG A 319 13.87 15.78 -7.45
C ARG A 319 13.79 14.80 -8.62
N GLY A 320 14.92 14.22 -9.02
CA GLY A 320 14.94 13.22 -10.08
C GLY A 320 14.14 11.97 -9.71
N HIS A 321 14.36 11.45 -8.49
CA HIS A 321 13.69 10.27 -7.97
C HIS A 321 12.17 10.45 -7.92
N TYR A 322 11.70 11.63 -7.52
CA TYR A 322 10.28 11.99 -7.54
C TYR A 322 9.64 11.90 -8.95
N LEU A 323 10.38 12.36 -9.96
CA LEU A 323 9.92 12.40 -11.35
C LEU A 323 9.95 11.01 -12.01
N LEU A 324 10.94 10.18 -11.64
CA LEU A 324 11.10 8.82 -12.15
C LEU A 324 9.83 7.97 -11.98
N TYR A 325 9.16 8.04 -10.82
CA TYR A 325 7.95 7.27 -10.52
C TYR A 325 6.64 7.93 -10.99
N ARG A 326 6.74 8.90 -11.91
CA ARG A 326 5.62 9.50 -12.64
C ARG A 326 5.94 9.53 -14.13
N PRO A 327 6.13 8.36 -14.77
CA PRO A 327 6.78 8.29 -16.06
C PRO A 327 5.93 8.95 -17.15
N SER A 328 6.45 10.04 -17.69
CA SER A 328 6.16 10.59 -19.00
C SER A 328 7.51 10.90 -19.66
N ARG A 329 7.55 11.10 -20.97
CA ARG A 329 8.80 11.45 -21.65
C ARG A 329 9.41 12.73 -21.06
N GLU A 330 8.58 13.70 -20.74
CA GLU A 330 8.97 14.98 -20.13
C GLU A 330 9.53 14.76 -18.72
N ASN A 331 8.81 14.02 -17.87
CA ASN A 331 9.24 13.77 -16.49
C ASN A 331 10.53 12.95 -16.43
N LEU A 332 10.68 11.94 -17.28
CA LEU A 332 11.90 11.12 -17.33
C LEU A 332 13.11 11.95 -17.82
N SER A 333 12.91 12.82 -18.80
CA SER A 333 13.96 13.75 -19.26
C SER A 333 14.35 14.74 -18.15
N ALA A 334 13.37 15.30 -17.44
CA ALA A 334 13.62 16.17 -16.29
C ALA A 334 14.28 15.43 -15.12
N ALA A 335 13.98 14.14 -14.92
CA ALA A 335 14.63 13.30 -13.94
C ALA A 335 16.12 13.11 -14.25
N LEU A 336 16.45 12.77 -15.50
CA LEU A 336 17.85 12.66 -15.96
C LEU A 336 18.63 13.96 -15.75
N ALA A 337 18.04 15.11 -16.05
CA ALA A 337 18.68 16.41 -15.80
C ALA A 337 18.95 16.65 -14.30
N ALA A 338 18.02 16.25 -13.44
CA ALA A 338 18.17 16.37 -11.99
C ALA A 338 19.24 15.42 -11.45
N PHE A 339 19.30 14.17 -11.93
CA PHE A 339 20.36 13.22 -11.56
C PHE A 339 21.73 13.65 -12.07
N ARG A 340 21.84 14.19 -13.29
CA ARG A 340 23.11 14.72 -13.78
C ARG A 340 23.62 15.86 -12.91
N ARG A 341 22.74 16.76 -12.48
CA ARG A 341 23.09 17.81 -11.52
C ARG A 341 23.56 17.24 -10.17
N ALA A 342 22.96 16.14 -9.70
CA ALA A 342 23.42 15.48 -8.49
C ALA A 342 24.85 14.92 -8.66
N ILE A 343 25.16 14.35 -9.82
CA ILE A 343 26.48 13.81 -10.16
C ILE A 343 27.52 14.92 -10.37
N ASP A 344 27.14 16.06 -10.95
CA ASP A 344 28.03 17.22 -11.12
C ASP A 344 28.47 17.77 -9.75
N LEU A 345 27.61 17.66 -8.73
CA LEU A 345 27.89 18.05 -7.35
C LEU A 345 28.62 16.96 -6.56
N ASP A 346 28.38 15.69 -6.90
CA ASP A 346 28.99 14.53 -6.27
C ASP A 346 29.16 13.39 -7.28
N THR A 347 30.37 13.26 -7.80
CA THR A 347 30.72 12.22 -8.79
C THR A 347 30.63 10.81 -8.22
N ALA A 348 30.55 10.64 -6.89
CA ALA A 348 30.35 9.35 -6.23
C ALA A 348 28.88 9.10 -5.86
N CYS A 349 27.91 9.84 -6.41
CA CYS A 349 26.48 9.61 -6.14
C CYS A 349 25.94 8.31 -6.78
N THR A 350 26.17 7.16 -6.14
CA THR A 350 25.69 5.84 -6.57
C THR A 350 24.19 5.83 -6.89
N ARG A 351 23.36 6.45 -6.03
CA ARG A 351 21.89 6.48 -6.20
C ARG A 351 21.45 7.20 -7.47
N ALA A 352 22.12 8.32 -7.82
CA ALA A 352 21.80 9.05 -9.04
C ALA A 352 22.15 8.22 -10.28
N TYR A 353 23.28 7.51 -10.28
CA TYR A 353 23.62 6.61 -11.37
C TYR A 353 22.62 5.45 -11.49
N ALA A 354 22.23 4.82 -10.38
CA ALA A 354 21.23 3.74 -10.38
C ALA A 354 19.87 4.22 -10.91
N ASP A 355 19.38 5.37 -10.43
CA ASP A 355 18.11 5.93 -10.88
C ASP A 355 18.16 6.47 -12.32
N MET A 356 19.30 6.96 -12.79
CA MET A 356 19.50 7.30 -14.21
C MET A 356 19.33 6.07 -15.10
N ALA A 357 19.89 4.92 -14.71
CA ALA A 357 19.68 3.67 -15.42
C ALA A 357 18.19 3.31 -15.49
N LEU A 358 17.47 3.47 -14.38
CA LEU A 358 16.03 3.24 -14.36
C LEU A 358 15.25 4.25 -15.23
N ALA A 359 15.69 5.51 -15.30
CA ALA A 359 15.08 6.54 -16.14
C ALA A 359 15.26 6.25 -17.63
N TYR A 360 16.46 5.86 -18.06
CA TYR A 360 16.73 5.46 -19.45
C TYR A 360 15.89 4.25 -19.87
N ARG A 361 15.77 3.23 -19.00
CA ARG A 361 14.84 2.10 -19.23
C ARG A 361 13.39 2.58 -19.35
N GLY A 362 12.98 3.55 -18.54
CA GLY A 362 11.66 4.18 -18.64
C GLY A 362 11.44 4.86 -19.99
N LEU A 363 12.46 5.55 -20.52
CA LEU A 363 12.39 6.22 -21.82
C LEU A 363 12.24 5.24 -22.99
N ALA A 364 12.84 4.04 -22.91
CA ALA A 364 12.63 3.00 -23.91
C ALA A 364 11.16 2.56 -24.02
N HIS A 365 10.38 2.63 -22.93
CA HIS A 365 8.94 2.38 -22.95
C HIS A 365 8.13 3.50 -23.64
N THR A 366 8.76 4.65 -23.93
CA THR A 366 8.16 5.78 -24.64
C THR A 366 8.49 5.78 -26.14
N ASP A 367 8.83 4.61 -26.70
CA ASP A 367 9.22 4.42 -28.11
C ASP A 367 10.53 5.16 -28.49
N LEU A 368 11.48 5.26 -27.56
CA LEU A 368 12.89 5.56 -27.91
C LEU A 368 13.66 4.26 -28.18
N ASP A 369 14.67 4.34 -29.05
CA ASP A 369 15.46 3.17 -29.48
C ASP A 369 16.10 2.48 -28.27
N PRO A 370 15.74 1.21 -27.98
CA PRO A 370 16.29 0.47 -26.86
C PRO A 370 17.80 0.33 -26.94
N ARG A 371 18.39 0.28 -28.14
CA ARG A 371 19.85 0.11 -28.30
C ARG A 371 20.61 1.32 -27.77
N GLU A 372 20.05 2.52 -27.94
CA GLU A 372 20.62 3.74 -27.37
C GLU A 372 20.32 3.82 -25.86
N MET A 373 19.06 3.65 -25.49
CA MET A 373 18.63 3.83 -24.10
C MET A 373 19.27 2.81 -23.14
N PHE A 374 19.38 1.54 -23.54
CA PHE A 374 20.02 0.52 -22.69
C PHE A 374 21.54 0.59 -22.72
N ALA A 375 22.17 1.13 -23.76
CA ALA A 375 23.61 1.45 -23.70
C ALA A 375 23.88 2.47 -22.59
N LEU A 376 23.08 3.54 -22.54
CA LEU A 376 23.15 4.56 -21.48
C LEU A 376 22.78 3.99 -20.10
N ALA A 377 21.73 3.16 -20.03
CA ALA A 377 21.32 2.54 -18.78
C ALA A 377 22.41 1.61 -18.22
N LYS A 378 23.02 0.77 -19.06
CA LYS A 378 24.11 -0.14 -18.66
C LYS A 378 25.36 0.62 -18.24
N ALA A 379 25.71 1.71 -18.92
CA ALA A 379 26.81 2.58 -18.51
C ALA A 379 26.56 3.17 -17.12
N ALA A 380 25.35 3.70 -16.86
CA ALA A 380 25.00 4.25 -15.56
C ALA A 380 24.99 3.18 -14.45
N THR A 381 24.43 1.99 -14.71
CA THR A 381 24.50 0.86 -13.79
C THR A 381 25.94 0.45 -13.47
N ALA A 382 26.81 0.37 -14.49
CA ALA A 382 28.21 0.02 -14.31
C ALA A 382 28.96 1.04 -13.45
N GLN A 383 28.68 2.34 -13.63
CA GLN A 383 29.25 3.38 -12.77
C GLN A 383 28.77 3.24 -11.31
N ALA A 384 27.47 3.00 -11.10
CA ALA A 384 26.94 2.79 -9.75
C ALA A 384 27.62 1.61 -9.04
N LEU A 385 27.75 0.46 -9.72
CA LEU A 385 28.39 -0.73 -9.16
C LEU A 385 29.91 -0.59 -8.99
N ALA A 386 30.56 0.26 -9.80
CA ALA A 386 31.98 0.56 -9.62
C ALA A 386 32.24 1.40 -8.36
N ILE A 387 31.29 2.27 -7.98
CA ILE A 387 31.35 3.06 -6.75
C ILE A 387 30.96 2.19 -5.54
N ASP A 388 29.87 1.44 -5.64
CA ASP A 388 29.35 0.57 -4.59
C ASP A 388 28.80 -0.75 -5.18
N PRO A 389 29.60 -1.84 -5.13
CA PRO A 389 29.19 -3.16 -5.64
C PRO A 389 28.00 -3.79 -4.89
N ASP A 390 27.75 -3.38 -3.64
CA ASP A 390 26.65 -3.88 -2.80
C ASP A 390 25.47 -2.89 -2.77
N SER A 391 25.38 -1.99 -3.76
CA SER A 391 24.24 -1.09 -3.89
C SER A 391 22.99 -1.85 -4.38
N ALA A 392 21.99 -1.97 -3.50
CA ALA A 392 20.70 -2.60 -3.83
C ALA A 392 20.01 -1.95 -5.04
N ASP A 393 20.04 -0.61 -5.14
CA ASP A 393 19.44 0.13 -6.26
C ASP A 393 20.18 -0.12 -7.58
N ALA A 394 21.52 -0.22 -7.54
CA ALA A 394 22.32 -0.52 -8.72
C ALA A 394 22.09 -1.95 -9.22
N LEU A 395 22.02 -2.93 -8.31
CA LEU A 395 21.69 -4.32 -8.61
C LEU A 395 20.27 -4.49 -9.13
N LEU A 396 19.31 -3.73 -8.58
CA LEU A 396 17.95 -3.62 -9.13
C LEU A 396 17.99 -3.12 -10.58
N ALA A 397 18.68 -2.01 -10.85
CA ALA A 397 18.80 -1.47 -12.20
C ALA A 397 19.48 -2.47 -13.16
N GLN A 398 20.53 -3.17 -12.70
CA GLN A 398 21.19 -4.23 -13.46
C GLN A 398 20.22 -5.36 -13.83
N GLY A 399 19.50 -5.89 -12.85
CA GLY A 399 18.55 -6.98 -13.07
C GLY A 399 17.42 -6.59 -14.01
N ARG A 400 16.94 -5.34 -13.95
CA ARG A 400 15.94 -4.81 -14.89
C ARG A 400 16.47 -4.67 -16.31
N ASN A 401 17.74 -4.30 -16.49
CA ASN A 401 18.37 -4.24 -17.82
C ASN A 401 18.59 -5.63 -18.40
N GLN A 402 19.07 -6.58 -17.58
CA GLN A 402 19.26 -7.97 -17.95
C GLN A 402 17.96 -8.63 -18.37
N HIS A 403 16.88 -8.39 -17.62
CA HIS A 403 15.53 -8.89 -17.91
C HIS A 403 14.99 -8.34 -19.23
N LEU A 404 14.96 -7.02 -19.40
CA LEU A 404 14.16 -6.41 -20.45
C LEU A 404 14.88 -6.28 -21.80
N TYR A 405 16.21 -6.23 -21.81
CA TYR A 405 17.00 -5.95 -23.01
C TYR A 405 18.03 -7.04 -23.34
N ASP A 406 18.85 -7.44 -22.36
CA ASP A 406 19.89 -8.45 -22.63
C ASP A 406 19.28 -9.85 -22.82
N TRP A 407 18.10 -10.09 -22.23
CA TRP A 407 17.45 -11.40 -22.10
C TRP A 407 18.30 -12.42 -21.35
N ASP A 408 19.10 -11.91 -20.40
CA ASP A 408 19.88 -12.70 -19.45
C ASP A 408 18.99 -13.02 -18.25
N TRP A 409 18.12 -14.02 -18.39
CA TRP A 409 17.13 -14.37 -17.37
C TRP A 409 17.77 -14.79 -16.04
N ALA A 410 18.86 -15.56 -16.12
CA ALA A 410 19.56 -16.06 -14.95
C ALA A 410 20.31 -14.93 -14.24
N GLY A 411 21.00 -14.06 -14.98
CA GLY A 411 21.64 -12.88 -14.41
C GLY A 411 20.63 -11.90 -13.82
N ALA A 412 19.49 -11.70 -14.49
CA ALA A 412 18.41 -10.86 -13.97
C ALA A 412 17.86 -11.38 -12.63
N GLU A 413 17.61 -12.68 -12.53
CA GLU A 413 17.14 -13.30 -11.28
C GLU A 413 18.18 -13.17 -10.16
N ALA A 414 19.46 -13.39 -10.45
CA ALA A 414 20.53 -13.25 -9.47
C ALA A 414 20.64 -11.81 -8.94
N SER A 415 20.67 -10.82 -9.84
CA SER A 415 20.77 -9.40 -9.48
C SER A 415 19.56 -8.93 -8.67
N LEU A 416 18.34 -9.31 -9.09
CA LEU A 416 17.11 -8.93 -8.38
C LEU A 416 16.98 -9.60 -7.01
N LYS A 417 17.38 -10.87 -6.87
CA LYS A 417 17.44 -11.53 -5.55
C LYS A 417 18.43 -10.84 -4.63
N ARG A 418 19.64 -10.56 -5.12
CA ARG A 418 20.66 -9.86 -4.34
C ARG A 418 20.20 -8.46 -3.91
N ALA A 419 19.51 -7.73 -4.79
CA ALA A 419 18.91 -6.45 -4.44
C ALA A 419 17.87 -6.57 -3.30
N ILE A 420 17.01 -7.59 -3.34
CA ILE A 420 16.04 -7.88 -2.27
C ILE A 420 16.71 -8.33 -0.97
N GLU A 421 17.80 -9.10 -1.04
CA GLU A 421 18.58 -9.49 0.15
C GLU A 421 19.20 -8.27 0.84
N LEU A 422 19.69 -7.31 0.06
CA LEU A 422 20.31 -6.07 0.55
C LEU A 422 19.29 -5.04 1.05
N ASP A 423 18.14 -4.93 0.37
CA ASP A 423 17.00 -4.11 0.82
C ASP A 423 15.67 -4.88 0.67
N PRO A 424 15.28 -5.65 1.70
CA PRO A 424 14.01 -6.39 1.72
C PRO A 424 12.77 -5.49 1.72
N ALA A 425 12.92 -4.18 1.91
CA ALA A 425 11.82 -3.23 1.92
C ALA A 425 11.70 -2.46 0.60
N SER A 426 12.51 -2.79 -0.41
CA SER A 426 12.41 -2.19 -1.75
C SER A 426 11.22 -2.75 -2.53
N ALA A 427 10.14 -1.96 -2.59
CA ALA A 427 8.95 -2.31 -3.39
C ALA A 427 9.29 -2.54 -4.87
N GLU A 428 10.24 -1.77 -5.42
CA GLU A 428 10.65 -1.86 -6.82
C GLU A 428 11.50 -3.09 -7.13
N ALA A 429 12.29 -3.59 -6.16
CA ALA A 429 13.03 -4.84 -6.32
C ALA A 429 12.08 -6.03 -6.35
N HIS A 430 11.14 -6.11 -5.40
CA HIS A 430 10.06 -7.10 -5.43
C HIS A 430 9.22 -7.01 -6.70
N PHE A 431 8.88 -5.80 -7.15
CA PHE A 431 8.12 -5.61 -8.38
C PHE A 431 8.88 -6.04 -9.64
N GLY A 432 10.19 -5.80 -9.68
CA GLY A 432 11.05 -6.24 -10.78
C GLY A 432 11.18 -7.75 -10.86
N TYR A 433 11.37 -8.38 -9.70
CA TYR A 433 11.46 -9.82 -9.61
C TYR A 433 10.12 -10.49 -9.96
N ALA A 434 9.00 -9.90 -9.52
CA ALA A 434 7.67 -10.34 -9.94
C ALA A 434 7.54 -10.34 -11.48
N HIS A 435 7.95 -9.26 -12.14
CA HIS A 435 7.84 -9.13 -13.59
C HIS A 435 8.63 -10.22 -14.32
N LEU A 436 9.90 -10.41 -13.95
CA LEU A 436 10.75 -11.47 -14.49
C LEU A 436 10.12 -12.85 -14.34
N LEU A 437 9.64 -13.19 -13.13
CA LEU A 437 9.05 -14.49 -12.86
C LEU A 437 7.78 -14.73 -13.68
N ILE A 438 6.93 -13.71 -13.82
CA ILE A 438 5.70 -13.79 -14.63
C ILE A 438 6.04 -14.03 -16.10
N ASP A 439 7.01 -13.30 -16.66
CA ASP A 439 7.43 -13.46 -18.06
C ASP A 439 8.03 -14.85 -18.36
N LEU A 440 8.69 -15.44 -17.35
CA LEU A 440 9.18 -16.82 -17.40
C LEU A 440 8.11 -17.88 -17.12
N GLY A 441 6.86 -17.47 -16.87
CA GLY A 441 5.73 -18.37 -16.58
C GLY A 441 5.73 -18.94 -15.15
N ARG A 442 6.59 -18.47 -14.25
CA ARG A 442 6.66 -18.84 -12.83
C ARG A 442 5.62 -18.05 -12.03
N PHE A 443 4.35 -18.27 -12.35
CA PHE A 443 3.24 -17.41 -11.91
C PHE A 443 3.06 -17.33 -10.40
N GLU A 444 3.10 -18.46 -9.69
CA GLU A 444 2.90 -18.48 -8.22
C GLU A 444 3.98 -17.67 -7.49
N GLU A 445 5.25 -17.87 -7.85
CA GLU A 445 6.37 -17.11 -7.28
C GLU A 445 6.27 -15.62 -7.65
N GLY A 446 5.96 -15.32 -8.93
CA GLY A 446 5.81 -13.93 -9.39
C GLY A 446 4.68 -13.19 -8.69
N LEU A 447 3.53 -13.84 -8.49
CA LEU A 447 2.41 -13.25 -7.76
C LEU A 447 2.72 -13.05 -6.27
N ALA A 448 3.52 -13.92 -5.65
CA ALA A 448 3.99 -13.71 -4.28
C ALA A 448 4.85 -12.44 -4.17
N GLN A 449 5.78 -12.23 -5.10
CA GLN A 449 6.60 -11.02 -5.16
C GLN A 449 5.76 -9.76 -5.46
N ALA A 450 4.77 -9.86 -6.36
CA ALA A 450 3.85 -8.76 -6.64
C ALA A 450 3.01 -8.37 -5.41
N ARG A 451 2.60 -9.35 -4.59
CA ARG A 451 1.94 -9.08 -3.30
C ARG A 451 2.86 -8.31 -2.35
N GLN A 452 4.12 -8.73 -2.21
CA GLN A 452 5.09 -8.00 -1.38
C GLN A 452 5.30 -6.56 -1.88
N ALA A 453 5.47 -6.36 -3.19
CA ALA A 453 5.59 -5.02 -3.77
C ALA A 453 4.37 -4.12 -3.45
N ARG A 454 3.15 -4.66 -3.55
CA ARG A 454 1.91 -3.93 -3.20
C ARG A 454 1.76 -3.69 -1.69
N GLU A 455 2.22 -4.62 -0.87
CA GLU A 455 2.24 -4.46 0.57
C GLU A 455 3.24 -3.39 0.98
N LEU A 456 4.34 -3.21 0.27
CA LEU A 456 5.36 -2.17 0.52
C LEU A 456 4.90 -0.80 -0.02
N ASP A 457 4.46 -0.73 -1.27
CA ASP A 457 3.88 0.47 -1.90
C ASP A 457 2.42 0.24 -2.38
N PRO A 458 1.43 0.39 -1.47
CA PRO A 458 0.03 0.22 -1.82
C PRO A 458 -0.52 1.35 -2.70
N LEU A 459 0.18 2.47 -2.82
CA LEU A 459 -0.30 3.65 -3.55
C LEU A 459 0.31 3.80 -4.94
N SER A 460 1.25 2.95 -5.36
CA SER A 460 1.79 2.95 -6.72
C SER A 460 0.72 2.54 -7.76
N PRO A 461 0.31 3.43 -8.69
CA PRO A 461 -0.60 3.07 -9.76
C PRO A 461 0.00 1.99 -10.66
N MET A 462 1.32 2.05 -10.90
CA MET A 462 2.05 1.11 -11.76
C MET A 462 2.05 -0.31 -11.19
N ILE A 463 2.44 -0.48 -9.91
CA ILE A 463 2.47 -1.80 -9.27
C ILE A 463 1.05 -2.39 -9.23
N ASN A 464 0.04 -1.58 -8.87
CA ASN A 464 -1.35 -2.03 -8.85
C ASN A 464 -1.88 -2.40 -10.24
N ALA A 465 -1.61 -1.60 -11.27
CA ALA A 465 -2.06 -1.87 -12.64
C ALA A 465 -1.43 -3.16 -13.19
N LEU A 466 -0.11 -3.29 -13.09
CA LEU A 466 0.61 -4.45 -13.62
C LEU A 466 0.38 -5.72 -12.79
N THR A 467 0.12 -5.63 -11.49
CA THR A 467 -0.37 -6.80 -10.72
C THR A 467 -1.68 -7.33 -11.29
N GLY A 468 -2.58 -6.45 -11.75
CA GLY A 468 -3.77 -6.88 -12.49
C GLY A 468 -3.46 -7.64 -13.78
N GLY A 469 -2.43 -7.21 -14.51
CA GLY A 469 -1.93 -7.90 -15.69
C GLY A 469 -1.33 -9.27 -15.33
N PHE A 470 -0.50 -9.33 -14.30
CA PHE A 470 0.13 -10.56 -13.80
C PHE A 470 -0.92 -11.60 -13.37
N LEU A 471 -1.95 -11.17 -12.64
CA LEU A 471 -3.07 -12.04 -12.24
C LEU A 471 -3.84 -12.56 -13.46
N THR A 472 -4.03 -11.73 -14.49
CA THR A 472 -4.65 -12.17 -15.74
C THR A 472 -3.79 -13.21 -16.46
N ALA A 473 -2.49 -12.96 -16.64
CA ALA A 473 -1.56 -13.92 -17.25
C ALA A 473 -1.53 -15.27 -16.48
N ALA A 474 -1.62 -15.21 -15.15
CA ALA A 474 -1.71 -16.36 -14.25
C ALA A 474 -3.11 -17.04 -14.23
N ARG A 475 -4.02 -16.68 -15.14
CA ARG A 475 -5.38 -17.24 -15.26
C ARG A 475 -6.29 -16.94 -14.07
N GLN A 476 -6.05 -15.83 -13.37
CA GLN A 476 -6.83 -15.35 -12.22
C GLN A 476 -7.51 -13.99 -12.47
N PRO A 477 -8.30 -13.82 -13.55
CA PRO A 477 -8.87 -12.51 -13.93
C PRO A 477 -9.88 -11.95 -12.92
N GLY A 478 -10.49 -12.80 -12.08
CA GLY A 478 -11.37 -12.36 -10.99
C GLY A 478 -10.61 -11.59 -9.91
N ALA A 479 -9.42 -12.09 -9.55
CA ALA A 479 -8.54 -11.45 -8.57
C ALA A 479 -7.91 -10.16 -9.11
N ALA A 480 -7.73 -10.04 -10.44
CA ALA A 480 -7.17 -8.85 -11.09
C ALA A 480 -8.00 -7.57 -10.89
N ARG A 481 -9.31 -7.70 -10.60
CA ARG A 481 -10.23 -6.55 -10.47
C ARG A 481 -9.83 -5.59 -9.36
N ALA A 482 -9.47 -6.10 -8.18
CA ALA A 482 -9.16 -5.29 -7.01
C ALA A 482 -7.91 -4.40 -7.21
N PRO A 483 -6.73 -4.93 -7.63
CA PRO A 483 -5.57 -4.09 -7.86
C PRO A 483 -5.78 -3.12 -9.04
N LEU A 484 -6.49 -3.50 -10.11
CA LEU A 484 -6.80 -2.57 -11.21
C LEU A 484 -7.70 -1.43 -10.78
N GLN A 485 -8.76 -1.74 -10.02
CA GLN A 485 -9.63 -0.73 -9.46
C GLN A 485 -8.84 0.24 -8.58
N ARG A 486 -7.93 -0.29 -7.75
CA ARG A 486 -7.06 0.55 -6.92
C ARG A 486 -6.19 1.48 -7.76
N ALA A 487 -5.59 1.00 -8.85
CA ALA A 487 -4.79 1.85 -9.74
C ALA A 487 -5.62 3.00 -10.33
N LEU A 488 -6.87 2.74 -10.74
CA LEU A 488 -7.77 3.74 -11.31
C LEU A 488 -8.38 4.68 -10.26
N GLU A 489 -8.53 4.25 -9.00
CA GLU A 489 -8.87 5.16 -7.90
C GLU A 489 -7.73 6.13 -7.59
N LEU A 490 -6.49 5.64 -7.64
CA LEU A 490 -5.29 6.45 -7.41
C LEU A 490 -5.06 7.45 -8.55
N GLN A 491 -5.31 7.01 -9.80
CA GLN A 491 -5.16 7.83 -10.99
C GLN A 491 -6.16 7.37 -12.08
N PRO A 492 -7.33 8.03 -12.20
CA PRO A 492 -8.42 7.60 -13.09
C PRO A 492 -8.07 7.49 -14.57
N GLU A 493 -7.10 8.30 -15.02
CA GLU A 493 -6.63 8.37 -16.40
C GLU A 493 -5.26 7.69 -16.58
N PHE A 494 -4.87 6.79 -15.67
CA PHE A 494 -3.60 6.08 -15.78
C PHE A 494 -3.64 5.09 -16.94
N TRP A 495 -2.98 5.47 -18.03
CA TRP A 495 -3.08 4.76 -19.31
C TRP A 495 -2.65 3.29 -19.24
N VAL A 496 -1.73 2.91 -18.35
CA VAL A 496 -1.34 1.50 -18.15
C VAL A 496 -2.48 0.69 -17.53
N ALA A 497 -3.20 1.24 -16.55
CA ALA A 497 -4.36 0.57 -15.97
C ALA A 497 -5.50 0.42 -16.99
N LEU A 498 -5.73 1.45 -17.81
CA LEU A 498 -6.68 1.39 -18.93
C LEU A 498 -6.25 0.34 -19.97
N LEU A 499 -4.96 0.25 -20.29
CA LEU A 499 -4.41 -0.78 -21.18
C LEU A 499 -4.72 -2.20 -20.66
N VAL A 500 -4.40 -2.47 -19.40
CA VAL A 500 -4.63 -3.80 -18.79
C VAL A 500 -6.12 -4.11 -18.68
N ARG A 501 -6.95 -3.15 -18.23
CA ARG A 501 -8.40 -3.36 -18.13
C ARG A 501 -9.04 -3.60 -19.48
N GLY A 502 -8.60 -2.90 -20.52
CA GLY A 502 -9.03 -3.12 -21.89
C GLY A 502 -8.68 -4.52 -22.41
N GLY A 503 -7.47 -5.02 -22.11
CA GLY A 503 -7.09 -6.41 -22.44
C GLY A 503 -8.00 -7.44 -21.78
N ILE A 504 -8.27 -7.28 -20.48
CA ILE A 504 -9.20 -8.16 -19.74
C ILE A 504 -10.63 -8.09 -20.32
N ALA A 505 -11.08 -6.91 -20.76
CA ALA A 505 -12.38 -6.77 -21.42
C ALA A 505 -12.40 -7.51 -22.76
N LEU A 506 -11.35 -7.39 -23.57
CA LEU A 506 -11.21 -8.10 -24.84
C LEU A 506 -11.23 -9.63 -24.65
N ASP A 507 -10.54 -10.15 -23.63
CA ASP A 507 -10.52 -11.58 -23.30
C ASP A 507 -11.90 -12.13 -22.96
N ARG A 508 -12.77 -11.30 -22.37
CA ARG A 508 -14.18 -11.64 -22.09
C ARG A 508 -15.08 -11.49 -23.32
N GLY A 509 -14.56 -10.94 -24.42
CA GLY A 509 -15.33 -10.64 -25.64
C GLY A 509 -16.02 -9.29 -25.62
N ASP A 510 -15.78 -8.44 -24.61
CA ASP A 510 -16.30 -7.08 -24.55
C ASP A 510 -15.38 -6.12 -25.32
N VAL A 511 -15.46 -6.22 -26.66
CA VAL A 511 -14.63 -5.42 -27.58
C VAL A 511 -14.95 -3.93 -27.48
N ALA A 512 -16.19 -3.57 -27.14
CA ALA A 512 -16.61 -2.17 -26.98
C ALA A 512 -15.93 -1.51 -25.77
N ALA A 513 -15.91 -2.17 -24.61
CA ALA A 513 -15.21 -1.68 -23.43
C ALA A 513 -13.68 -1.63 -23.66
N ALA A 514 -13.11 -2.65 -24.29
CA ALA A 514 -11.68 -2.67 -24.65
C ALA A 514 -11.30 -1.47 -25.52
N HIS A 515 -12.07 -1.23 -26.57
CA HIS A 515 -11.88 -0.09 -27.46
C HIS A 515 -11.99 1.26 -26.72
N ALA A 516 -13.00 1.44 -25.86
CA ALA A 516 -13.17 2.69 -25.10
C ALA A 516 -11.97 2.99 -24.18
N ASP A 517 -11.47 1.98 -23.47
CA ASP A 517 -10.31 2.14 -22.60
C ASP A 517 -9.02 2.40 -23.40
N TRP A 518 -8.81 1.69 -24.52
CA TRP A 518 -7.62 1.89 -25.34
C TRP A 518 -7.62 3.21 -26.11
N GLN A 519 -8.79 3.76 -26.47
CA GLN A 519 -8.88 5.13 -26.98
C GLN A 519 -8.45 6.16 -25.93
N ARG A 520 -8.91 6.03 -24.69
CA ARG A 520 -8.50 6.90 -23.58
C ARG A 520 -7.01 6.74 -23.27
N ALA A 521 -6.52 5.49 -23.22
CA ALA A 521 -5.10 5.21 -23.03
C ALA A 521 -4.25 5.83 -24.15
N ALA A 522 -4.72 5.81 -25.41
CA ALA A 522 -4.00 6.41 -26.53
C ALA A 522 -3.90 7.93 -26.36
N ALA A 523 -4.97 8.60 -25.93
CA ALA A 523 -4.95 10.03 -25.66
C ALA A 523 -4.00 10.40 -24.50
N ARG A 524 -3.94 9.58 -23.44
CA ARG A 524 -3.14 9.85 -22.23
C ARG A 524 -1.68 9.46 -22.33
N SER A 525 -1.35 8.51 -23.21
CA SER A 525 0.03 8.06 -23.45
C SER A 525 0.78 8.86 -24.51
N GLY A 526 0.15 9.91 -25.09
CA GLY A 526 0.72 10.59 -26.26
C GLY A 526 0.72 9.71 -27.51
N ARG A 527 -0.28 8.82 -27.63
CA ARG A 527 -0.41 7.81 -28.69
C ARG A 527 0.81 6.87 -28.76
N ALA A 528 1.21 6.30 -27.63
CA ALA A 528 2.27 5.30 -27.58
C ALA A 528 1.97 4.12 -28.51
N SER A 529 3.00 3.61 -29.19
CA SER A 529 2.86 2.60 -30.26
C SER A 529 2.16 1.33 -29.79
N GLN A 530 2.38 0.91 -28.53
CA GLN A 530 1.73 -0.27 -27.95
C GLN A 530 0.23 -0.08 -27.83
N VAL A 531 -0.19 1.11 -27.39
CA VAL A 531 -1.60 1.42 -27.19
C VAL A 531 -2.31 1.52 -28.52
N LEU A 532 -1.66 2.12 -29.53
CA LEU A 532 -2.18 2.15 -30.90
C LEU A 532 -2.31 0.74 -31.48
N ALA A 533 -1.32 -0.13 -31.27
CA ALA A 533 -1.38 -1.50 -31.76
C ALA A 533 -2.57 -2.27 -31.14
N LEU A 534 -2.80 -2.14 -29.84
CA LEU A 534 -3.96 -2.74 -29.16
C LEU A 534 -5.28 -2.13 -29.65
N LEU A 535 -5.33 -0.82 -29.84
CA LEU A 535 -6.51 -0.17 -30.43
C LEU A 535 -6.82 -0.74 -31.81
N ALA A 536 -5.81 -0.95 -32.67
CA ALA A 536 -6.01 -1.58 -33.98
C ALA A 536 -6.52 -3.03 -33.88
N VAL A 537 -6.05 -3.81 -32.90
CA VAL A 537 -6.61 -5.15 -32.60
C VAL A 537 -8.12 -5.03 -32.30
N ALA A 538 -8.52 -4.08 -31.46
CA ALA A 538 -9.93 -3.85 -31.17
C ALA A 538 -10.73 -3.33 -32.38
N GLU A 539 -10.12 -2.52 -33.26
CA GLU A 539 -10.75 -2.09 -34.52
C GLU A 539 -11.05 -3.30 -35.42
N VAL A 540 -10.09 -4.22 -35.62
CA VAL A 540 -10.32 -5.44 -36.40
C VAL A 540 -11.42 -6.31 -35.76
N ALA A 541 -11.38 -6.50 -34.44
CA ALA A 541 -12.40 -7.26 -33.72
C ALA A 541 -13.81 -6.64 -33.83
N ASN A 542 -13.91 -5.33 -34.08
CA ASN A 542 -15.17 -4.63 -34.36
C ASN A 542 -15.55 -4.58 -35.85
N GLY A 543 -14.84 -5.30 -36.72
CA GLY A 543 -15.06 -5.26 -38.18
C GLY A 543 -14.59 -3.96 -38.84
N ARG A 544 -13.91 -3.07 -38.10
CA ARG A 544 -13.42 -1.75 -38.54
C ARG A 544 -12.02 -1.86 -39.13
N ARG A 545 -11.87 -2.73 -40.13
CA ARG A 545 -10.57 -3.05 -40.75
C ARG A 545 -9.88 -1.81 -41.35
N ALA A 546 -10.63 -0.88 -41.93
CA ALA A 546 -10.10 0.36 -42.49
C ALA A 546 -9.42 1.25 -41.44
N GLN A 547 -9.97 1.29 -40.22
CA GLN A 547 -9.42 2.04 -39.07
C GLN A 547 -8.13 1.38 -38.56
N ALA A 548 -8.10 0.05 -38.45
CA ALA A 548 -6.87 -0.68 -38.12
C ALA A 548 -5.76 -0.42 -39.15
N GLN A 549 -6.10 -0.38 -40.44
CA GLN A 549 -5.16 -0.10 -41.51
C GLN A 549 -4.67 1.36 -41.50
N ALA A 550 -5.50 2.30 -41.05
CA ALA A 550 -5.09 3.69 -40.82
C ALA A 550 -4.07 3.79 -39.68
N ILE A 551 -4.28 3.06 -38.58
CA ILE A 551 -3.32 2.97 -37.47
C ILE A 551 -2.00 2.35 -37.95
N LEU A 552 -2.05 1.29 -38.77
CA LEU A 552 -0.84 0.70 -39.35
C LEU A 552 -0.04 1.72 -40.16
N ARG A 553 -0.71 2.49 -41.05
CA ARG A 553 -0.06 3.54 -41.84
C ARG A 553 0.55 4.63 -40.96
N GLU A 554 -0.13 5.01 -39.88
CA GLU A 554 0.41 5.97 -38.91
C GLU A 554 1.67 5.44 -38.24
N LEU A 555 1.68 4.18 -37.79
CA LEU A 555 2.86 3.56 -37.17
C LEU A 555 4.01 3.41 -38.18
N GLN A 556 3.74 3.04 -39.43
CA GLN A 556 4.74 2.94 -40.50
C GLN A 556 5.35 4.31 -40.83
N ALA A 557 4.54 5.38 -40.89
CA ALA A 557 5.04 6.74 -41.11
C ALA A 557 5.94 7.20 -39.95
N ARG A 558 5.60 6.83 -38.71
CA ARG A 558 6.45 7.10 -37.54
C ARG A 558 7.74 6.28 -37.58
N ASP A 559 7.67 5.00 -37.95
CA ASP A 559 8.82 4.09 -38.09
C ASP A 559 9.82 4.61 -39.16
N ALA A 560 9.31 5.26 -40.21
CA ALA A 560 10.15 5.91 -41.21
C ALA A 560 10.84 7.19 -40.70
N ALA A 561 10.28 7.85 -39.68
CA ALA A 561 10.80 9.09 -39.11
C ALA A 561 11.64 8.88 -37.83
N GLY A 562 11.51 7.73 -37.19
CA GLY A 562 12.18 7.39 -35.94
C GLY A 562 11.83 5.99 -35.47
N TYR A 563 12.37 5.58 -34.34
CA TYR A 563 12.15 4.22 -33.85
C TYR A 563 10.67 3.98 -33.48
N VAL A 564 10.09 2.92 -34.04
CA VAL A 564 8.85 2.32 -33.55
C VAL A 564 9.13 0.84 -33.24
N PRO A 565 8.74 0.35 -32.05
CA PRO A 565 8.89 -1.06 -31.72
C PRO A 565 8.26 -1.97 -32.79
N ALA A 566 9.07 -2.86 -33.37
CA ALA A 566 8.62 -3.77 -34.41
C ALA A 566 7.48 -4.68 -33.93
N THR A 567 7.43 -5.00 -32.64
CA THR A 567 6.33 -5.75 -32.01
C THR A 567 4.98 -5.03 -32.10
N SER A 568 4.97 -3.70 -32.10
CA SER A 568 3.73 -2.93 -32.29
C SER A 568 3.21 -3.05 -33.71
N LEU A 569 4.09 -2.90 -34.70
CA LEU A 569 3.73 -3.12 -36.11
C LEU A 569 3.28 -4.57 -36.34
N ALA A 570 4.03 -5.53 -35.81
CA ALA A 570 3.72 -6.96 -35.90
C ALA A 570 2.33 -7.29 -35.33
N ALA A 571 1.95 -6.66 -34.21
CA ALA A 571 0.64 -6.89 -33.60
C ALA A 571 -0.50 -6.41 -34.50
N VAL A 572 -0.33 -5.27 -35.19
CA VAL A 572 -1.34 -4.77 -36.14
C VAL A 572 -1.41 -5.66 -37.39
N GLU A 573 -0.26 -6.03 -37.96
CA GLU A 573 -0.21 -6.94 -39.12
C GLU A 573 -0.83 -8.31 -38.79
N ASN A 574 -0.54 -8.84 -37.59
CA ASN A 574 -1.12 -10.10 -37.13
C ASN A 574 -2.63 -9.99 -36.97
N ALA A 575 -3.14 -8.90 -36.37
CA ALA A 575 -4.58 -8.67 -36.26
C ALA A 575 -5.25 -8.57 -37.63
N LEU A 576 -4.59 -7.97 -38.62
CA LEU A 576 -5.07 -7.91 -40.00
C LEU A 576 -4.97 -9.26 -40.74
N GLY A 577 -4.36 -10.29 -40.14
CA GLY A 577 -4.20 -11.62 -40.75
C GLY A 577 -2.99 -11.74 -41.66
N HIS A 578 -2.10 -10.74 -41.69
CA HIS A 578 -0.87 -10.75 -42.49
C HIS A 578 0.24 -11.51 -41.73
N THR A 579 0.11 -12.83 -41.70
CA THR A 579 0.94 -13.73 -40.86
C THR A 579 2.43 -13.61 -41.14
N GLU A 580 2.86 -13.66 -42.41
CA GLU A 580 4.30 -13.59 -42.73
C GLU A 580 4.91 -12.23 -42.39
N ALA A 581 4.19 -11.13 -42.67
CA ALA A 581 4.64 -9.78 -42.32
C ALA A 581 4.79 -9.62 -40.80
N ALA A 582 3.86 -10.18 -40.01
CA ALA A 582 3.97 -10.19 -38.56
C ALA A 582 5.20 -10.98 -38.08
N LEU A 583 5.48 -12.14 -38.66
CA LEU A 583 6.66 -12.96 -38.32
C LEU A 583 7.97 -12.24 -38.70
N ASP A 584 8.03 -11.57 -39.86
CA ASP A 584 9.18 -10.77 -40.28
C ASP A 584 9.46 -9.62 -39.32
N LEU A 585 8.41 -8.94 -38.85
CA LEU A 585 8.52 -7.86 -37.87
C LEU A 585 8.92 -8.38 -36.47
N LEU A 586 8.49 -9.57 -36.06
CA LEU A 586 8.97 -10.19 -34.82
C LEU A 586 10.47 -10.55 -34.88
N GLU A 587 10.95 -11.04 -36.04
CA GLU A 587 12.39 -11.25 -36.28
C GLU A 587 13.17 -9.92 -36.30
N ARG A 588 12.56 -8.85 -36.81
CA ARG A 588 13.12 -7.49 -36.71
C ARG A 588 13.21 -7.06 -35.25
N GLY A 589 12.14 -7.22 -34.47
CA GLY A 589 12.10 -6.89 -33.05
C GLY A 589 13.17 -7.62 -32.23
N TYR A 590 13.44 -8.89 -32.56
CA TYR A 590 14.57 -9.63 -31.97
C TYR A 590 15.93 -8.97 -32.26
N ARG A 591 16.19 -8.60 -33.52
CA ARG A 591 17.47 -7.98 -33.91
C ARG A 591 17.64 -6.57 -33.32
N GLU A 592 16.54 -5.82 -33.21
CA GLU A 592 16.51 -4.46 -32.69
C GLU A 592 16.49 -4.39 -31.17
N ARG A 593 16.41 -5.53 -30.48
CA ARG A 593 16.24 -5.61 -29.02
C ARG A 593 15.00 -4.85 -28.54
N ASP A 594 13.90 -5.02 -29.29
CA ASP A 594 12.60 -4.50 -28.87
C ASP A 594 12.26 -5.08 -27.48
N ILE A 595 12.10 -4.18 -26.50
CA ILE A 595 11.87 -4.54 -25.11
C ILE A 595 10.63 -5.42 -24.91
N ARG A 596 9.65 -5.36 -25.82
CA ARG A 596 8.42 -6.15 -25.70
C ARG A 596 8.61 -7.62 -26.09
N MET A 597 9.76 -7.97 -26.69
CA MET A 597 10.13 -9.36 -26.95
C MET A 597 10.25 -10.17 -25.64
N ALA A 598 10.55 -9.52 -24.51
CA ALA A 598 10.61 -10.18 -23.20
C ALA A 598 9.25 -10.78 -22.77
N PHE A 599 8.13 -10.22 -23.26
CA PHE A 599 6.78 -10.64 -22.88
C PHE A 599 6.20 -11.70 -23.82
N LEU A 600 6.94 -12.09 -24.88
CA LEU A 600 6.43 -12.93 -25.96
C LEU A 600 5.89 -14.27 -25.46
N GLY A 601 6.46 -14.82 -24.38
CA GLY A 601 6.05 -16.09 -23.79
C GLY A 601 4.63 -16.09 -23.22
N ILE A 602 4.17 -14.94 -22.70
CA ILE A 602 2.89 -14.80 -21.98
C ILE A 602 1.84 -13.97 -22.71
N ASP A 603 2.21 -13.35 -23.82
CA ASP A 603 1.32 -12.49 -24.60
C ASP A 603 0.43 -13.32 -25.54
N ALA A 604 -0.89 -13.20 -25.34
CA ALA A 604 -1.89 -13.94 -26.08
C ALA A 604 -2.08 -13.47 -27.52
N ARG A 605 -1.54 -12.28 -27.89
CA ARG A 605 -1.63 -11.72 -29.26
C ARG A 605 -1.03 -12.63 -30.29
N TRP A 606 -0.11 -13.46 -29.86
CA TRP A 606 0.66 -14.34 -30.72
C TRP A 606 0.13 -15.77 -30.71
N ASN A 607 -0.99 -16.06 -30.03
CA ASN A 607 -1.50 -17.42 -29.89
C ASN A 607 -1.77 -18.12 -31.24
N ASN A 608 -2.19 -17.36 -32.26
CA ASN A 608 -2.37 -17.88 -33.62
C ASN A 608 -1.04 -18.17 -34.33
N LEU A 609 0.07 -17.56 -33.90
CA LEU A 609 1.41 -17.75 -34.45
C LEU A 609 2.22 -18.84 -33.74
N ARG A 610 1.84 -19.27 -32.54
CA ARG A 610 2.59 -20.27 -31.73
C ARG A 610 2.73 -21.66 -32.38
N THR A 611 1.89 -21.97 -33.37
CA THR A 611 2.03 -23.20 -34.18
C THR A 611 3.03 -23.04 -35.33
N GLN A 612 3.41 -21.82 -35.68
CA GLN A 612 4.33 -21.53 -36.78
C GLN A 612 5.77 -21.90 -36.40
N PRO A 613 6.52 -22.61 -37.27
CA PRO A 613 7.90 -22.98 -37.00
C PRO A 613 8.82 -21.78 -36.70
N ARG A 614 8.62 -20.67 -37.42
CA ARG A 614 9.39 -19.42 -37.24
C ARG A 614 9.18 -18.84 -35.83
N PHE A 615 7.93 -18.81 -35.35
CA PHE A 615 7.63 -18.33 -34.01
C PHE A 615 8.27 -19.20 -32.93
N ARG A 616 8.18 -20.53 -33.03
CA ARG A 616 8.80 -21.45 -32.07
C ARG A 616 10.33 -21.31 -32.06
N ALA A 617 10.95 -21.15 -33.22
CA ALA A 617 12.38 -20.88 -33.31
C ALA A 617 12.77 -19.56 -32.64
N LEU A 618 11.94 -18.52 -32.78
CA LEU A 618 12.13 -17.24 -32.10
C LEU A 618 11.97 -17.36 -30.57
N ALA A 619 10.91 -17.99 -30.09
CA ALA A 619 10.70 -18.23 -28.66
C ALA A 619 11.85 -19.01 -28.02
N ARG A 620 12.37 -20.05 -28.70
CA ARG A 620 13.54 -20.80 -28.24
C ARG A 620 14.82 -19.96 -28.17
N ARG A 621 15.08 -19.09 -29.15
CA ARG A 621 16.23 -18.16 -29.11
C ARG A 621 16.14 -17.17 -27.96
N LEU A 622 14.91 -16.83 -27.54
CA LEU A 622 14.65 -16.00 -26.37
C LEU A 622 14.64 -16.80 -25.06
N GLY A 623 14.70 -18.14 -25.09
CA GLY A 623 14.56 -18.97 -23.89
C GLY A 623 13.17 -18.88 -23.24
N LEU A 624 12.14 -18.51 -24.00
CA LEU A 624 10.77 -18.35 -23.52
C LEU A 624 9.90 -19.55 -23.91
N ALA A 625 8.81 -19.75 -23.15
CA ALA A 625 7.81 -20.75 -23.47
C ALA A 625 7.10 -20.43 -24.80
N ASP A 626 6.94 -21.44 -25.66
CA ASP A 626 6.20 -21.34 -26.93
C ASP A 626 4.75 -21.86 -26.82
N GLY A 627 4.37 -22.39 -25.65
CA GLY A 627 3.02 -22.85 -25.33
C GLY A 627 1.97 -21.74 -25.36
N ARG A 628 0.69 -22.12 -25.47
CA ARG A 628 -0.44 -21.17 -25.57
C ARG A 628 -0.58 -20.31 -24.30
N ALA A 629 -0.52 -18.99 -24.48
CA ALA A 629 -0.74 -18.01 -23.43
C ALA A 629 -2.22 -17.89 -23.07
N TYR A 630 -2.51 -17.40 -21.86
CA TYR A 630 -3.87 -17.13 -21.42
C TYR A 630 -4.41 -15.84 -22.05
N GLY A 631 -5.60 -15.92 -22.64
CA GLY A 631 -6.24 -14.81 -23.33
C GLY A 631 -6.73 -15.19 -24.73
N ARG A 632 -7.59 -14.36 -25.30
CA ARG A 632 -8.11 -14.52 -26.67
C ARG A 632 -7.18 -13.89 -27.69
N TYR A 633 -6.70 -12.72 -27.32
CA TYR A 633 -5.85 -11.86 -28.11
C TYR A 633 -4.82 -11.26 -27.20
#